data_AF-A0A7C0WPC1-F1
#
_entry.id   AF-A0A7C0WPC1-F1
#
_cell.length_a   1.000
_cell.length_b   1.000
_cell.length_c   1.000
_cell.angle_alpha   90.00
_cell.angle_beta   90.00
_cell.angle_gamma   90.00
#
_symmetry.space_group_name_H-M   'P 1'
#
loop_
_entity.id
_entity.type
_entity.pdbx_description
1 polymer ?
#
loop_
_entity_poly.entity_id
_entity_poly.type
_entity_poly.pdbx_seq_one_letter_code
_entity_poly.pdbx_strand_id
1 'polypeptide(L)'
;VLIDTSGPLTDVEVETITFLVASSVEGLKAENVTVADVDGQVLQAAGQLSVSSAISNRNLRMTRDYEAALSADVRQLLSSVVGDSAASVVVRAELDFDETSVESETYAPETAQVTREATLAEIMSGTGAPPAGTLGVDGSEVEVVASDQYSYSRDEVTREYGIDRVVTKTTSAPGTVKSLSVAVILDDGSLTGNAAADPTEVQQLVIAALAIDAGRGDTIAVSSMAFPAPVEVDPTAETVTAAAPTGDIIPQAVGGVVMLLVVVALLLMTRGGKSKGSDPVAAAAAVPAGLPGGSPVSADASALAAVGAGGGEVGMQTEVLNLVQRQPEEIAMLLRGWLADRR
;
A
#
# COMPACT_ATOMS: atom_id res chain seq x y z
N VAL A 1 -1.67 -18.46 29.65
CA VAL A 1 -1.59 -17.03 29.30
C VAL A 1 -2.11 -16.25 30.49
N LEU A 2 -1.44 -15.17 30.90
CA LEU A 2 -2.00 -14.19 31.84
C LEU A 2 -2.39 -12.95 31.02
N ILE A 3 -3.51 -12.34 31.39
CA ILE A 3 -4.07 -11.13 30.78
C ILE A 3 -4.56 -10.26 31.94
N ASP A 4 -4.22 -8.98 31.95
CA ASP A 4 -4.73 -8.04 32.96
C ASP A 4 -5.94 -7.31 32.39
N THR A 5 -7.11 -7.52 33.00
CA THR A 5 -8.36 -6.89 32.55
C THR A 5 -8.77 -5.71 33.44
N SER A 6 -7.83 -5.11 34.18
CA SER A 6 -8.10 -3.97 35.06
C SER A 6 -8.05 -2.60 34.36
N GLY A 7 -7.63 -2.56 33.10
CA GLY A 7 -7.57 -1.37 32.24
C GLY A 7 -8.10 -1.62 30.82
N PRO A 8 -8.01 -0.63 29.92
CA PRO A 8 -8.38 -0.81 28.52
C PRO A 8 -7.47 -1.86 27.87
N LEU A 9 -8.09 -2.86 27.22
CA LEU A 9 -7.36 -3.95 26.57
C LEU A 9 -6.48 -3.44 25.44
N THR A 10 -5.21 -3.86 25.43
CA THR A 10 -4.30 -3.57 24.33
C THR A 10 -4.59 -4.46 23.11
N ASP A 11 -4.20 -4.01 21.91
CA ASP A 11 -4.34 -4.79 20.67
C ASP A 11 -3.75 -6.20 20.78
N VAL A 12 -2.64 -6.36 21.52
CA VAL A 12 -1.95 -7.64 21.75
C VAL A 12 -2.78 -8.56 22.64
N GLU A 13 -3.46 -8.03 23.65
CA GLU A 13 -4.33 -8.80 24.54
C GLU A 13 -5.60 -9.25 23.81
N VAL A 14 -6.19 -8.37 22.98
CA VAL A 14 -7.34 -8.71 22.12
C VAL A 14 -6.98 -9.81 21.11
N GLU A 15 -5.83 -9.71 20.45
CA GLU A 15 -5.31 -10.77 19.56
C GLU A 15 -5.10 -12.09 20.32
N THR A 16 -4.54 -12.02 21.52
CA THR A 16 -4.30 -13.20 22.38
C THR A 16 -5.60 -13.88 22.83
N ILE A 17 -6.63 -13.11 23.20
CA ILE A 17 -7.97 -13.62 23.51
C ILE A 17 -8.57 -14.31 22.28
N THR A 18 -8.44 -13.68 21.11
CA THR A 18 -8.94 -14.19 19.82
C THR A 18 -8.34 -15.57 19.49
N PHE A 19 -7.01 -15.71 19.60
CA PHE A 19 -6.33 -17.00 19.38
C PHE A 19 -6.65 -18.05 20.43
N LEU A 20 -6.81 -17.67 21.70
CA LEU A 20 -7.21 -18.59 22.77
C LEU A 20 -8.61 -19.18 22.51
N VAL A 21 -9.58 -18.34 22.12
CA VAL A 21 -10.94 -18.77 21.79
C VAL A 21 -10.96 -19.63 20.53
N ALA A 22 -10.25 -19.23 19.47
CA ALA A 22 -10.16 -20.00 18.23
C ALA A 22 -9.54 -21.39 18.44
N SER A 23 -8.43 -21.47 19.19
CA SER A 23 -7.78 -22.76 19.50
C SER A 23 -8.57 -23.65 20.47
N SER A 24 -9.55 -23.10 21.19
CA SER A 24 -10.44 -23.85 22.09
C SER A 24 -11.62 -24.51 21.37
N VAL A 25 -11.84 -24.23 20.09
CA VAL A 25 -12.96 -24.77 19.29
C VAL A 25 -12.43 -25.39 18.00
N GLU A 26 -12.65 -26.69 17.82
CA GLU A 26 -12.17 -27.41 16.64
C GLU A 26 -12.75 -26.82 15.33
N GLY A 27 -11.86 -26.48 14.39
CA GLY A 27 -12.23 -25.87 13.12
C GLY A 27 -12.57 -24.37 13.15
N LEU A 28 -12.58 -23.72 14.33
CA LEU A 28 -12.81 -22.27 14.42
C LEU A 28 -11.52 -21.50 14.08
N LYS A 29 -11.59 -20.69 13.02
CA LYS A 29 -10.51 -19.77 12.67
C LYS A 29 -10.59 -18.47 13.49
N ALA A 30 -9.44 -17.89 13.82
CA ALA A 30 -9.35 -16.59 14.50
C ALA A 30 -10.06 -15.45 13.72
N GLU A 31 -10.08 -15.50 12.38
CA GLU A 31 -10.80 -14.54 11.54
C GLU A 31 -12.32 -14.55 11.74
N ASN A 32 -12.89 -15.58 12.35
CA ASN A 32 -14.33 -15.73 12.61
C ASN A 32 -14.73 -15.38 14.05
N VAL A 33 -13.81 -14.81 14.85
CA VAL A 33 -14.06 -14.43 16.25
C VAL A 33 -14.24 -12.91 16.34
N THR A 34 -15.29 -12.49 17.05
CA THR A 34 -15.54 -11.07 17.38
C THR A 34 -15.32 -10.86 18.87
N VAL A 35 -14.53 -9.86 19.25
CA VAL A 35 -14.31 -9.39 20.62
C VAL A 35 -14.92 -8.00 20.75
N ALA A 36 -15.76 -7.81 21.77
CA ALA A 36 -16.37 -6.53 22.11
C ALA A 36 -16.27 -6.27 23.61
N ASP A 37 -16.17 -5.00 23.97
CA ASP A 37 -16.12 -4.52 25.35
C ASP A 37 -17.52 -4.42 25.97
N VAL A 38 -17.59 -4.24 27.29
CA VAL A 38 -18.82 -4.14 28.09
C VAL A 38 -19.72 -2.97 27.66
N ASP A 39 -19.13 -1.89 27.15
CA ASP A 39 -19.83 -0.73 26.60
C ASP A 39 -20.37 -0.95 25.16
N GLY A 40 -20.19 -2.15 24.60
CA GLY A 40 -20.63 -2.51 23.25
C GLY A 40 -19.70 -2.05 22.13
N GLN A 41 -18.54 -1.48 22.45
CA GLN A 41 -17.49 -1.19 21.49
C GLN A 41 -16.89 -2.50 20.97
N VAL A 42 -16.96 -2.75 19.67
CA VAL A 42 -16.24 -3.87 19.05
C VAL A 42 -14.75 -3.53 19.00
N LEU A 43 -13.93 -4.31 19.68
CA LEU A 43 -12.47 -4.19 19.71
C LEU A 43 -11.83 -4.94 18.53
N GLN A 44 -12.43 -6.06 18.14
CA GLN A 44 -12.02 -6.88 17.00
C GLN A 44 -13.26 -7.50 16.37
N ALA A 45 -13.56 -7.19 15.10
CA ALA A 45 -14.66 -7.85 14.38
C ALA A 45 -14.19 -9.11 13.65
N ALA A 46 -15.09 -10.10 13.52
CA ALA A 46 -14.92 -11.17 12.55
C ALA A 46 -14.76 -10.57 11.12
N GLY A 47 -13.81 -11.10 10.35
CA GLY A 47 -13.41 -10.55 9.05
C GLY A 47 -12.50 -9.32 9.10
N GLN A 48 -12.39 -8.59 10.23
CA GLN A 48 -11.40 -7.51 10.38
C GLN A 48 -9.97 -8.07 10.56
N LEU A 49 -9.86 -9.33 10.98
CA LEU A 49 -8.63 -10.12 10.92
C LEU A 49 -8.34 -10.66 9.50
N SER A 50 -9.09 -10.22 8.48
CA SER A 50 -8.76 -10.50 7.06
C SER A 50 -7.30 -10.14 6.81
N VAL A 51 -6.57 -11.05 6.16
CA VAL A 51 -5.13 -10.97 5.94
C VAL A 51 -4.73 -9.59 5.38
N SER A 52 -5.50 -9.05 4.44
CA SER A 52 -5.27 -7.71 3.87
C SER A 52 -5.37 -6.59 4.92
N SER A 53 -6.41 -6.57 5.75
CA SER A 53 -6.60 -5.54 6.78
C SER A 53 -5.58 -5.67 7.92
N ALA A 54 -5.22 -6.89 8.30
CA ALA A 54 -4.16 -7.16 9.27
C ALA A 54 -2.78 -6.70 8.76
N ILE A 55 -2.48 -6.92 7.47
CA ILE A 55 -1.26 -6.40 6.82
C ILE A 55 -1.29 -4.87 6.78
N SER A 56 -2.38 -4.24 6.34
CA SER A 56 -2.48 -2.77 6.29
C SER A 56 -2.26 -2.12 7.66
N ASN A 57 -2.86 -2.68 8.73
CA ASN A 57 -2.64 -2.18 10.09
C ASN A 57 -1.19 -2.39 10.57
N ARG A 58 -0.57 -3.53 10.24
CA ARG A 58 0.83 -3.80 10.56
C ARG A 58 1.77 -2.83 9.86
N ASN A 59 1.57 -2.61 8.56
CA ASN A 59 2.36 -1.67 7.75
C ASN A 59 2.23 -0.25 8.32
N LEU A 60 1.01 0.20 8.66
CA LEU A 60 0.79 1.51 9.27
C LEU A 60 1.46 1.67 10.65
N ARG A 61 1.44 0.63 11.50
CA ARG A 61 2.19 0.63 12.77
C ARG A 61 3.68 0.73 12.51
N MET A 62 4.24 -0.13 11.65
CA MET A 62 5.66 -0.13 11.29
C MET A 62 6.13 1.21 10.71
N THR A 63 5.33 1.86 9.86
CA THR A 63 5.61 3.22 9.38
C THR A 63 5.62 4.23 10.53
N ARG A 64 4.64 4.19 11.44
CA ARG A 64 4.59 5.12 12.58
C ARG A 64 5.74 4.92 13.57
N ASP A 65 6.11 3.67 13.84
CA ASP A 65 7.21 3.34 14.74
C ASP A 65 8.55 3.81 14.14
N TYR A 66 8.72 3.66 12.82
CA TYR A 66 9.86 4.19 12.07
C TYR A 66 9.90 5.73 12.04
N GLU A 67 8.78 6.39 11.71
CA GLU A 67 8.64 7.85 11.78
C GLU A 67 8.93 8.39 13.19
N ALA A 68 8.44 7.70 14.23
CA ALA A 68 8.65 8.06 15.62
C ALA A 68 10.13 7.94 16.02
N ALA A 69 10.78 6.83 15.70
CA ALA A 69 12.20 6.60 15.96
C ALA A 69 13.08 7.67 15.31
N LEU A 70 12.96 7.89 13.99
CA LEU A 70 13.71 8.93 13.30
C LEU A 70 13.43 10.33 13.88
N SER A 71 12.19 10.62 14.26
CA SER A 71 11.86 11.90 14.89
C SER A 71 12.49 12.07 16.28
N ALA A 72 12.71 10.98 17.04
CA ALA A 72 13.39 11.00 18.32
C ALA A 72 14.90 11.20 18.13
N ASP A 73 15.52 10.47 17.19
CA ASP A 73 16.94 10.59 16.87
C ASP A 73 17.32 12.02 16.45
N VAL A 74 16.50 12.65 15.58
CA VAL A 74 16.73 14.04 15.18
C VAL A 74 16.50 15.02 16.33
N ARG A 75 15.48 14.82 17.18
CA ARG A 75 15.29 15.69 18.37
C ARG A 75 16.48 15.58 19.33
N GLN A 76 17.00 14.38 19.58
CA GLN A 76 18.18 14.15 20.41
C GLN A 76 19.46 14.76 19.82
N LEU A 77 19.59 14.75 18.48
CA LEU A 77 20.67 15.43 17.78
C LEU A 77 20.58 16.95 17.95
N LEU A 78 19.40 17.52 17.70
CA LEU A 78 19.19 18.97 17.77
C LEU A 78 19.21 19.52 19.20
N SER A 79 18.76 18.77 20.21
CA SER A 79 18.81 19.22 21.61
C SER A 79 20.24 19.49 22.09
N SER A 80 21.24 18.81 21.52
CA SER A 80 22.66 19.08 21.78
C SER A 80 23.20 20.38 21.16
N VAL A 81 22.50 20.95 20.18
CA VAL A 81 22.91 22.14 19.41
C VAL A 81 22.10 23.38 19.81
N VAL A 82 20.77 23.25 19.91
CA VAL A 82 19.85 24.38 20.20
C VAL A 82 19.17 24.29 21.57
N GLY A 83 19.22 23.14 22.25
CA GLY A 83 18.53 22.90 23.51
C GLY A 83 17.21 22.13 23.36
N ASP A 84 16.77 21.51 24.45
CA ASP A 84 15.69 20.50 24.51
C ASP A 84 14.33 20.97 23.98
N SER A 85 14.03 22.27 24.10
CA SER A 85 12.75 22.89 23.71
C SER A 85 12.84 23.81 22.48
N ALA A 86 14.00 23.93 21.84
CA ALA A 86 14.28 24.89 20.77
C ALA A 86 14.13 24.33 19.34
N ALA A 87 13.69 23.07 19.19
CA ALA A 87 13.44 22.46 17.89
C ALA A 87 12.14 21.64 17.88
N SER A 88 11.36 21.80 16.81
CA SER A 88 10.22 20.93 16.49
C SER A 88 10.52 20.15 15.22
N VAL A 89 10.36 18.84 15.28
CA VAL A 89 10.71 17.92 14.17
C VAL A 89 9.51 17.04 13.84
N VAL A 90 9.19 16.97 12.56
CA VAL A 90 8.23 16.02 11.98
C VAL A 90 8.93 15.26 10.85
N VAL A 91 8.86 13.93 10.92
CA VAL A 91 9.38 13.02 9.89
C VAL A 91 8.20 12.28 9.28
N ARG A 92 8.22 12.12 7.95
CA ARG A 92 7.30 11.26 7.20
C ARG A 92 8.09 10.28 6.35
N ALA A 93 7.67 9.02 6.35
CA ALA A 93 8.34 7.94 5.61
C ALA A 93 7.35 7.20 4.72
N GLU A 94 7.65 7.12 3.43
CA GLU A 94 7.03 6.15 2.53
C GLU A 94 7.88 4.88 2.56
N LEU A 95 7.33 3.79 3.09
CA LEU A 95 7.98 2.47 3.05
C LEU A 95 7.32 1.60 1.98
N ASP A 96 8.15 0.92 1.23
CA ASP A 96 7.77 -0.13 0.30
C ASP A 96 7.63 -1.46 1.06
N PHE A 97 6.45 -2.07 0.97
CA PHE A 97 6.11 -3.33 1.61
C PHE A 97 5.92 -4.48 0.60
N ASP A 98 6.29 -4.28 -0.67
CA ASP A 98 6.14 -5.30 -1.71
C ASP A 98 7.24 -6.37 -1.60
N GLU A 99 6.84 -7.62 -1.36
CA GLU A 99 7.77 -8.76 -1.37
C GLU A 99 8.09 -9.14 -2.82
N THR A 100 9.31 -8.81 -3.27
CA THR A 100 9.77 -9.13 -4.63
C THR A 100 10.69 -10.35 -4.62
N SER A 101 10.30 -11.42 -5.30
CA SER A 101 11.12 -12.61 -5.56
C SER A 101 11.58 -12.64 -7.01
N VAL A 102 12.84 -12.29 -7.28
CA VAL A 102 13.46 -12.39 -8.60
C VAL A 102 14.16 -13.73 -8.74
N GLU A 103 13.79 -14.50 -9.76
CA GLU A 103 14.55 -15.68 -10.20
C GLU A 103 15.23 -15.34 -11.53
N SER A 104 16.57 -15.39 -11.54
CA SER A 104 17.40 -15.11 -12.70
C SER A 104 18.19 -16.34 -13.08
N GLU A 105 18.19 -16.68 -14.37
CA GLU A 105 18.82 -17.87 -14.90
C GLU A 105 19.84 -17.49 -15.98
N THR A 106 21.12 -17.63 -15.64
CA THR A 106 22.24 -17.27 -16.51
C THR A 106 22.91 -18.53 -17.02
N TYR A 107 23.12 -18.58 -18.34
CA TYR A 107 23.88 -19.61 -19.03
C TYR A 107 25.24 -19.07 -19.48
N ALA A 108 26.31 -19.86 -19.31
CA ALA A 108 27.65 -19.50 -19.78
C ALA A 108 28.07 -20.40 -20.97
N PRO A 109 27.66 -20.09 -22.22
CA PRO A 109 28.03 -20.91 -23.38
C PRO A 109 29.54 -20.87 -23.69
N GLU A 110 30.24 -19.80 -23.30
CA GLU A 110 31.70 -19.65 -23.46
C GLU A 110 32.49 -20.64 -22.60
N THR A 111 31.92 -21.17 -21.51
CA THR A 111 32.56 -22.18 -20.64
C THR A 111 32.10 -23.61 -20.97
N ALA A 112 31.43 -23.83 -22.10
CA ALA A 112 30.85 -25.12 -22.46
C ALA A 112 31.91 -26.24 -22.55
N GLN A 113 31.77 -27.26 -21.71
CA GLN A 113 32.69 -28.39 -21.64
C GLN A 113 32.08 -29.64 -22.29
N VAL A 114 32.88 -30.39 -23.06
CA VAL A 114 32.46 -31.67 -23.63
C VAL A 114 32.17 -32.64 -22.48
N THR A 115 30.90 -32.93 -22.26
CA THR A 115 30.43 -33.82 -21.18
C THR A 115 30.34 -35.27 -21.67
N ARG A 116 30.11 -35.46 -22.97
CA ARG A 116 30.10 -36.77 -23.63
C ARG A 116 30.68 -36.64 -25.04
N GLU A 117 31.57 -37.55 -25.39
CA GLU A 117 32.06 -37.72 -26.76
C GLU A 117 31.79 -39.17 -27.19
N ALA A 118 31.31 -39.35 -28.41
CA ALA A 118 31.09 -40.64 -29.04
C ALA A 118 31.70 -40.62 -30.44
N THR A 119 32.63 -41.53 -30.69
CA THR A 119 33.36 -41.64 -31.96
C THR A 119 33.05 -42.98 -32.61
N LEU A 120 32.57 -42.94 -33.85
CA LEU A 120 32.36 -44.07 -34.73
C LEU A 120 33.41 -44.01 -35.84
N ALA A 121 34.40 -44.89 -35.78
CA ALA A 121 35.38 -45.09 -36.82
C ALA A 121 35.07 -46.40 -37.55
N GLU A 122 34.75 -46.32 -38.84
CA GLU A 122 34.46 -47.44 -39.73
C GLU A 122 35.55 -47.52 -40.81
N ILE A 123 36.43 -48.51 -40.69
CA ILE A 123 37.48 -48.79 -41.67
C ILE A 123 37.15 -50.12 -42.35
N MET A 124 36.88 -50.08 -43.65
CA MET A 124 36.82 -51.28 -44.48
C MET A 124 38.02 -51.28 -45.42
N SER A 125 38.87 -52.30 -45.31
CA SER A 125 39.90 -52.59 -46.29
C SER A 125 39.67 -53.97 -46.89
N GLY A 126 39.86 -54.09 -48.20
CA GLY A 126 39.61 -55.33 -48.92
C GLY A 126 40.38 -55.40 -50.22
N THR A 127 40.71 -56.62 -50.63
CA THR A 127 41.32 -56.90 -51.92
C THR A 127 40.31 -57.62 -52.80
N GLY A 128 40.07 -57.11 -54.00
CA GLY A 128 39.14 -57.70 -54.95
C GLY A 128 39.34 -57.12 -56.33
N ALA A 129 39.15 -57.95 -57.37
CA ALA A 129 39.15 -57.47 -58.73
C ALA A 129 37.93 -56.57 -58.97
N PRO A 130 38.07 -55.44 -59.71
CA PRO A 130 36.90 -54.69 -60.16
C PRO A 130 35.98 -55.58 -61.00
N PRO A 131 34.66 -55.36 -60.99
CA PRO A 131 33.73 -56.13 -61.80
C PRO A 131 34.04 -55.92 -63.30
N ALA A 132 34.66 -56.92 -63.92
CA ALA A 132 34.95 -56.92 -65.34
C ALA A 132 33.64 -56.99 -66.14
N GLY A 133 33.37 -55.97 -66.94
CA GLY A 133 32.21 -55.89 -67.82
C GLY A 133 32.63 -55.46 -69.22
N THR A 134 32.06 -56.10 -70.24
CA THR A 134 32.25 -55.71 -71.65
C THR A 134 31.53 -54.39 -71.92
N LEU A 135 32.24 -53.41 -72.48
CA LEU A 135 31.67 -52.08 -72.72
C LEU A 135 30.84 -52.07 -74.01
N GLY A 136 29.53 -52.28 -73.88
CA GLY A 136 28.58 -52.26 -74.99
C GLY A 136 28.52 -53.56 -75.81
N VAL A 137 27.68 -53.56 -76.85
CA VAL A 137 27.32 -54.77 -77.63
C VAL A 137 28.40 -55.26 -78.59
N ASP A 138 29.43 -54.44 -78.88
CA ASP A 138 30.48 -54.76 -79.86
C ASP A 138 31.71 -55.47 -79.26
N GLY A 139 31.67 -55.83 -77.97
CA GLY A 139 32.58 -56.84 -77.39
C GLY A 139 34.05 -56.43 -77.21
N SER A 140 34.39 -55.15 -77.35
CA SER A 140 35.76 -54.66 -77.11
C SER A 140 36.18 -54.84 -75.65
N GLU A 141 37.23 -55.64 -75.42
CA GLU A 141 37.86 -55.81 -74.11
C GLU A 141 38.69 -54.57 -73.75
N VAL A 142 38.47 -54.02 -72.56
CA VAL A 142 39.23 -52.87 -72.03
C VAL A 142 40.27 -53.40 -71.06
N GLU A 143 41.55 -53.08 -71.29
CA GLU A 143 42.63 -53.45 -70.37
C GLU A 143 42.46 -52.73 -69.02
N VAL A 144 42.02 -53.46 -68.00
CA VAL A 144 41.83 -52.92 -66.66
C VAL A 144 43.14 -53.02 -65.88
N VAL A 145 43.77 -51.88 -65.63
CA VAL A 145 44.93 -51.79 -64.73
C VAL A 145 44.43 -52.03 -63.29
N ALA A 146 44.60 -53.24 -62.79
CA ALA A 146 44.09 -53.64 -61.48
C ALA A 146 44.90 -52.99 -60.34
N SER A 147 44.26 -52.11 -59.59
CA SER A 147 44.68 -51.75 -58.24
C SER A 147 43.91 -52.64 -57.27
N ASP A 148 44.49 -53.77 -56.88
CA ASP A 148 43.84 -54.86 -56.12
C ASP A 148 43.45 -54.52 -54.66
N GLN A 149 43.33 -53.25 -54.29
CA GLN A 149 43.11 -52.83 -52.91
C GLN A 149 42.18 -51.62 -52.81
N TYR A 150 41.03 -51.83 -52.17
CA TYR A 150 40.08 -50.78 -51.81
C TYR A 150 40.18 -50.50 -50.32
N SER A 151 40.19 -49.22 -49.96
CA SER A 151 40.05 -48.75 -48.59
C SER A 151 38.94 -47.70 -48.49
N TYR A 152 38.09 -47.88 -47.50
CA TYR A 152 37.06 -46.94 -47.07
C TYR A 152 37.31 -46.62 -45.60
N SER A 153 37.28 -45.34 -45.26
CA SER A 153 37.34 -44.85 -43.87
C SER A 153 36.24 -43.82 -43.68
N ARG A 154 35.46 -43.98 -42.63
CA ARG A 154 34.49 -43.00 -42.14
C ARG A 154 34.75 -42.76 -40.66
N ASP A 155 34.95 -41.51 -40.30
CA ASP A 155 35.08 -41.07 -38.93
C ASP A 155 33.94 -40.09 -38.62
N GLU A 156 33.11 -40.44 -37.65
CA GLU A 156 31.98 -39.64 -37.19
C GLU A 156 32.13 -39.39 -35.69
N VAL A 157 32.10 -38.11 -35.27
CA VAL A 157 32.28 -37.71 -33.87
C VAL A 157 31.10 -36.87 -33.42
N THR A 158 30.35 -37.36 -32.44
CA THR A 158 29.28 -36.63 -31.76
C THR A 158 29.78 -36.14 -30.40
N ARG A 159 29.59 -34.86 -30.10
CA ARG A 159 29.94 -34.24 -28.82
C ARG A 159 28.72 -33.58 -28.20
N GLU A 160 28.43 -33.91 -26.95
CA GLU A 160 27.47 -33.20 -26.12
C GLU A 160 28.22 -32.25 -25.19
N TYR A 161 27.75 -31.01 -25.11
CA TYR A 161 28.35 -29.95 -24.31
C TYR A 161 27.47 -29.68 -23.08
N GLY A 162 28.08 -29.72 -21.90
CA GLY A 162 27.50 -29.21 -20.68
C GLY A 162 27.72 -27.71 -20.63
N ILE A 163 26.65 -26.94 -20.39
CA ILE A 163 26.68 -25.49 -20.21
C ILE A 163 26.38 -25.20 -18.74
N ASP A 164 27.19 -24.35 -18.12
CA ASP A 164 26.96 -23.95 -16.74
C ASP A 164 25.65 -23.14 -16.64
N ARG A 165 24.75 -23.57 -15.76
CA ARG A 165 23.47 -22.92 -15.44
C ARG A 165 23.55 -22.36 -14.02
N VAL A 166 23.53 -21.04 -13.90
CA VAL A 166 23.47 -20.34 -12.60
C VAL A 166 22.03 -19.87 -12.38
N VAL A 167 21.36 -20.45 -11.39
CA VAL A 167 20.03 -20.00 -10.94
C VAL A 167 20.21 -19.16 -9.67
N THR A 168 19.93 -17.88 -9.78
CA THR A 168 20.00 -16.91 -8.67
C THR A 168 18.58 -16.55 -8.26
N LYS A 169 18.18 -16.94 -7.05
CA LYS A 169 16.92 -16.49 -6.43
C LYS A 169 17.21 -15.41 -5.39
N THR A 170 16.70 -14.21 -5.64
CA THR A 170 16.80 -13.06 -4.74
C THR A 170 15.41 -12.71 -4.22
N THR A 171 15.19 -12.85 -2.91
CA THR A 171 13.99 -12.36 -2.23
C THR A 171 14.33 -11.06 -1.51
N SER A 172 13.73 -9.95 -1.94
CA SER A 172 13.83 -8.66 -1.24
C SER A 172 12.87 -8.64 -0.06
N ALA A 173 13.38 -8.25 1.12
CA ALA A 173 12.54 -8.09 2.30
C ALA A 173 11.68 -6.81 2.20
N PRO A 174 10.39 -6.86 2.60
CA PRO A 174 9.55 -5.68 2.69
C PRO A 174 10.01 -4.74 3.83
N GLY A 175 9.71 -3.46 3.70
CA GLY A 175 10.12 -2.39 4.63
C GLY A 175 11.28 -1.53 4.12
N THR A 176 11.52 -1.47 2.80
CA THR A 176 12.55 -0.59 2.22
C THR A 176 12.04 0.85 2.21
N VAL A 177 12.85 1.83 2.60
CA VAL A 177 12.46 3.25 2.52
C VAL A 177 12.45 3.69 1.06
N LYS A 178 11.30 4.20 0.60
CA LYS A 178 11.09 4.71 -0.74
C LYS A 178 11.23 6.23 -0.82
N SER A 179 10.75 6.96 0.19
CA SER A 179 11.00 8.41 0.32
C SER A 179 10.92 8.85 1.78
N LEU A 180 11.73 9.84 2.15
CA LEU A 180 11.66 10.51 3.44
C LEU A 180 11.37 12.01 3.28
N SER A 181 10.42 12.54 4.04
CA SER A 181 10.15 13.98 4.11
C SER A 181 10.35 14.48 5.53
N VAL A 182 11.29 15.41 5.71
CA VAL A 182 11.71 15.91 7.03
C VAL A 182 11.44 17.41 7.14
N ALA A 183 10.63 17.81 8.10
CA ALA A 183 10.38 19.20 8.44
C ALA A 183 10.99 19.51 9.82
N VAL A 184 11.89 20.49 9.86
CA VAL A 184 12.52 21.00 11.08
C VAL A 184 12.17 22.47 11.23
N ILE A 185 11.64 22.82 12.40
CA ILE A 185 11.44 24.21 12.81
C ILE A 185 12.37 24.48 13.99
N LEU A 186 13.18 25.52 13.88
CA LEU A 186 14.12 25.98 14.89
C LEU A 186 13.61 27.27 15.55
N ASP A 187 13.87 27.42 16.84
CA ASP A 187 13.71 28.69 17.54
C ASP A 187 14.77 29.69 17.07
N ASP A 188 14.34 30.91 16.73
CA ASP A 188 15.24 32.00 16.31
C ASP A 188 15.90 32.72 17.50
N GLY A 189 15.59 32.31 18.73
CA GLY A 189 16.16 32.85 19.96
C GLY A 189 15.58 34.21 20.38
N SER A 190 14.72 34.84 19.56
CA SER A 190 14.26 36.21 19.76
C SER A 190 13.37 36.40 21.00
N LEU A 191 12.70 35.33 21.44
CA LEU A 191 11.81 35.30 22.62
C LEU A 191 12.38 34.49 23.79
N THR A 192 13.42 33.70 23.58
CA THR A 192 14.00 32.78 24.56
C THR A 192 15.39 33.19 25.05
N GLY A 193 16.09 34.06 24.31
CA GLY A 193 17.47 34.46 24.59
C GLY A 193 18.52 33.43 24.18
N ASN A 194 18.11 32.34 23.51
CA ASN A 194 19.01 31.34 22.97
C ASN A 194 19.83 31.89 21.78
N ALA A 195 20.97 31.26 21.50
CA ALA A 195 21.73 31.56 20.29
C ALA A 195 20.99 31.01 19.06
N ALA A 196 20.63 31.88 18.11
CA ALA A 196 20.04 31.48 16.84
C ALA A 196 21.03 30.58 16.06
N ALA A 197 20.63 29.34 15.78
CA ALA A 197 21.41 28.43 14.94
C ALA A 197 21.23 28.76 13.45
N ASP A 198 22.29 28.58 12.64
CA ASP A 198 22.18 28.70 11.20
C ASP A 198 21.34 27.52 10.65
N PRO A 199 20.18 27.77 10.00
CA PRO A 199 19.36 26.70 9.44
C PRO A 199 20.12 25.90 8.37
N THR A 200 21.13 26.47 7.73
CA THR A 200 21.98 25.81 6.72
C THR A 200 22.88 24.75 7.36
N GLU A 201 23.52 25.06 8.49
CA GLU A 201 24.37 24.11 9.22
C GLU A 201 23.52 22.98 9.81
N VAL A 202 22.36 23.32 10.38
CA VAL A 202 21.39 22.33 10.87
C VAL A 202 20.87 21.43 9.75
N GLN A 203 20.58 21.99 8.56
CA GLN A 203 20.17 21.20 7.41
C GLN A 203 21.24 20.15 7.02
N GLN A 204 22.52 20.54 6.98
CA GLN A 204 23.61 19.60 6.68
C GLN A 204 23.77 18.53 7.76
N LEU A 205 23.62 18.91 9.04
CA LEU A 205 23.69 17.98 10.17
C LEU A 205 22.58 16.91 10.10
N VAL A 206 21.35 17.32 9.79
CA VAL A 206 20.20 16.40 9.64
C VAL A 206 20.33 15.53 8.38
N ILE A 207 20.84 16.07 7.27
CA ILE A 207 21.16 15.30 6.05
C ILE A 207 22.14 14.17 6.37
N ALA A 208 23.22 14.48 7.09
CA ALA A 208 24.25 13.51 7.46
C ALA A 208 23.75 12.46 8.45
N ALA A 209 22.92 12.86 9.44
CA ALA A 209 22.42 11.95 10.47
C ALA A 209 21.35 10.97 9.96
N LEU A 210 20.46 11.42 9.06
CA LEU A 210 19.38 10.59 8.51
C LEU A 210 19.77 9.84 7.22
N ALA A 211 20.99 10.03 6.71
CA ALA A 211 21.43 9.52 5.41
C ALA A 211 20.42 9.87 4.27
N ILE A 212 20.05 11.15 4.22
CA ILE A 212 19.11 11.70 3.24
C ILE A 212 19.66 11.52 1.82
N ASP A 213 18.87 10.91 0.95
CA ASP A 213 19.25 10.66 -0.44
C ASP A 213 18.26 11.34 -1.41
N ALA A 214 18.73 12.38 -2.09
CA ALA A 214 17.97 13.08 -3.11
C ALA A 214 17.67 12.21 -4.35
N GLY A 215 18.46 11.16 -4.61
CA GLY A 215 18.22 10.17 -5.65
C GLY A 215 17.12 9.16 -5.31
N ARG A 216 16.92 8.89 -4.01
CA ARG A 216 15.76 8.14 -3.49
C ARG A 216 14.45 8.95 -3.59
N GLY A 217 14.56 10.28 -3.56
CA GLY A 217 13.42 11.20 -3.56
C GLY A 217 13.14 11.85 -2.21
N ASP A 218 14.12 11.83 -1.30
CA ASP A 218 13.97 12.46 0.01
C ASP A 218 13.96 13.99 -0.08
N THR A 219 13.25 14.62 0.85
CA THR A 219 13.17 16.09 0.97
C THR A 219 13.38 16.54 2.42
N ILE A 220 14.05 17.69 2.57
CA ILE A 220 14.25 18.34 3.86
C ILE A 220 13.89 19.82 3.76
N ALA A 221 13.14 20.32 4.74
CA ALA A 221 12.82 21.73 4.91
C ALA A 221 13.19 22.16 6.33
N VAL A 222 14.08 23.16 6.45
CA VAL A 222 14.45 23.79 7.72
C VAL A 222 13.97 25.24 7.71
N SER A 223 13.29 25.66 8.78
CA SER A 223 12.81 27.03 8.94
C SER A 223 13.10 27.52 10.35
N SER A 224 13.39 28.81 10.51
CA SER A 224 13.62 29.44 11.81
C SER A 224 12.47 30.41 12.10
N MET A 225 11.86 30.30 13.28
CA MET A 225 10.73 31.12 13.74
C MET A 225 10.84 31.35 15.25
N ALA A 226 10.25 32.42 15.76
CA ALA A 226 10.23 32.69 17.19
C ALA A 226 9.29 31.71 17.94
N PHE A 227 9.81 30.97 18.92
CA PHE A 227 9.00 30.06 19.74
C PHE A 227 8.40 30.82 20.94
N PRO A 228 7.20 30.43 21.43
CA PRO A 228 6.65 31.01 22.65
C PRO A 228 7.60 30.70 23.82
N ALA A 229 7.97 31.72 24.59
CA ALA A 229 8.85 31.57 25.75
C ALA A 229 8.28 30.52 26.72
N PRO A 230 9.12 29.61 27.26
CA PRO A 230 8.67 28.63 28.25
C PRO A 230 7.99 29.33 29.43
N VAL A 231 6.75 28.94 29.72
CA VAL A 231 6.09 29.33 30.96
C VAL A 231 6.76 28.54 32.08
N GLU A 232 7.58 29.20 32.89
CA GLU A 232 8.13 28.62 34.11
C GLU A 232 6.97 28.30 35.07
N VAL A 233 6.51 27.05 35.05
CA VAL A 233 5.57 26.52 36.04
C VAL A 233 6.37 26.22 37.29
N ASP A 234 6.46 27.22 38.18
CA ASP A 234 7.12 27.10 39.48
C ASP A 234 6.51 25.92 40.26
N PRO A 235 7.25 24.81 40.48
CA PRO A 235 6.73 23.64 41.19
C PRO A 235 6.56 23.89 42.69
N THR A 236 7.01 25.05 43.18
CA THR A 236 6.81 25.56 44.54
C THR A 236 5.59 26.46 44.66
N ALA A 237 4.79 26.63 43.60
CA ALA A 237 3.44 27.15 43.69
C ALA A 237 2.54 26.15 44.44
N GLU A 238 2.66 26.15 45.77
CA GLU A 238 1.76 25.44 46.68
C GLU A 238 0.31 25.69 46.29
N THR A 239 -0.52 24.69 46.56
CA THR A 239 -1.98 24.75 46.43
C THR A 239 -2.54 26.10 46.86
N VAL A 240 -2.86 26.96 45.88
CA VAL A 240 -3.75 28.10 46.10
C VAL A 240 -5.14 27.53 46.34
N THR A 241 -5.36 27.08 47.57
CA THR A 241 -6.70 26.84 48.12
C THR A 241 -7.53 28.06 47.79
N ALA A 242 -8.70 27.84 47.18
CA ALA A 242 -9.55 28.88 46.61
C ALA A 242 -9.94 29.96 47.64
N ALA A 243 -9.09 30.97 47.78
CA ALA A 243 -9.40 32.23 48.45
C ALA A 243 -10.20 33.08 47.47
N ALA A 244 -11.52 33.15 47.67
CA ALA A 244 -12.40 33.93 46.82
C ALA A 244 -11.94 35.41 46.76
N PRO A 245 -11.84 36.03 45.56
CA PRO A 245 -11.49 37.43 45.44
C PRO A 245 -12.64 38.30 45.98
N THR A 246 -12.50 38.73 47.23
CA THR A 246 -13.40 39.71 47.85
C THR A 246 -12.89 41.11 47.52
N GLY A 247 -13.62 41.81 46.64
CA GLY A 247 -13.30 43.17 46.16
C GLY A 247 -12.37 43.11 44.94
N ASP A 248 -12.80 43.43 43.72
CA ASP A 248 -13.69 44.53 43.32
C ASP A 248 -14.41 44.19 41.99
N ILE A 249 -15.74 44.37 41.90
CA ILE A 249 -16.56 43.93 40.76
C ILE A 249 -17.53 44.99 40.24
N ILE A 250 -16.98 46.01 39.57
CA ILE A 250 -17.72 46.94 38.70
C ILE A 250 -16.86 47.12 37.43
N PRO A 251 -17.38 46.93 36.19
CA PRO A 251 -18.76 47.16 35.78
C PRO A 251 -19.41 46.00 34.97
N GLN A 252 -20.40 45.31 35.55
CA GLN A 252 -21.39 44.53 34.78
C GLN A 252 -22.85 44.99 34.98
N ALA A 253 -23.08 46.02 35.80
CA ALA A 253 -24.42 46.57 36.05
C ALA A 253 -25.11 47.20 34.82
N VAL A 254 -24.36 47.53 33.76
CA VAL A 254 -24.92 48.19 32.55
C VAL A 254 -25.73 47.22 31.69
N GLY A 255 -25.26 45.96 31.52
CA GLY A 255 -25.94 44.97 30.68
C GLY A 255 -27.31 44.55 31.24
N GLY A 256 -27.39 44.31 32.54
CA GLY A 256 -28.63 43.89 33.22
C GLY A 256 -29.73 44.95 33.17
N VAL A 257 -29.39 46.24 33.32
CA VAL A 257 -30.36 47.33 33.28
C VAL A 257 -30.92 47.53 31.86
N VAL A 258 -30.08 47.42 30.82
CA VAL A 258 -30.55 47.51 29.42
C VAL A 258 -31.48 46.33 29.09
N MET A 259 -31.13 45.10 29.49
CA MET A 259 -31.95 43.92 29.25
C MET A 259 -33.31 44.02 29.97
N LEU A 260 -33.31 44.49 31.22
CA LEU A 260 -34.54 44.71 32.00
C LEU A 260 -35.42 45.82 31.41
N LEU A 261 -34.83 46.92 30.89
CA LEU A 261 -35.58 47.97 30.19
C LEU A 261 -36.22 47.46 28.88
N VAL A 262 -35.53 46.61 28.11
CA VAL A 262 -36.10 45.98 26.91
C VAL A 262 -37.29 45.08 27.26
N VAL A 263 -37.15 44.25 28.30
CA VAL A 263 -38.25 43.38 28.77
C VAL A 263 -39.45 44.21 29.25
N VAL A 264 -39.22 45.27 30.04
CA VAL A 264 -40.30 46.15 30.52
C VAL A 264 -40.97 46.91 29.37
N ALA A 265 -40.22 47.40 28.38
CA ALA A 265 -40.78 48.06 27.20
C ALA A 265 -41.68 47.10 26.38
N LEU A 266 -41.24 45.86 26.17
CA LEU A 266 -41.98 44.84 25.43
C LEU A 266 -43.26 44.38 26.19
N LEU A 267 -43.21 44.34 27.52
CA LEU A 267 -44.35 44.02 28.38
C LEU A 267 -45.37 45.19 28.48
N LEU A 268 -44.92 46.44 28.37
CA LEU A 268 -45.81 47.61 28.26
C LEU A 268 -46.46 47.70 26.87
N MET A 269 -45.70 47.44 25.80
CA MET A 269 -46.20 47.49 24.42
C MET A 269 -47.25 46.40 24.13
N THR A 270 -47.28 45.32 24.91
CA THR A 270 -48.29 44.25 24.82
C THR A 270 -49.52 44.45 25.71
N ARG A 271 -49.58 45.50 26.55
CA ARG A 271 -50.74 45.83 27.40
C ARG A 271 -51.50 47.11 27.02
N GLY A 272 -51.06 47.84 25.99
CA GLY A 272 -51.68 49.09 25.55
C GLY A 272 -52.39 49.02 24.20
N GLY A 273 -53.72 49.18 24.19
CA GLY A 273 -54.45 49.65 23.00
C GLY A 273 -55.33 48.62 22.29
N LYS A 274 -56.65 48.78 22.42
CA LYS A 274 -57.67 48.07 21.63
C LYS A 274 -57.89 48.77 20.27
N SER A 275 -58.07 47.93 19.26
CA SER A 275 -59.01 48.07 18.12
C SER A 275 -58.80 49.13 17.01
N LYS A 276 -58.86 48.59 15.77
CA LYS A 276 -59.66 49.04 14.61
C LYS A 276 -58.98 49.93 13.54
N GLY A 277 -58.96 49.46 12.29
CA GLY A 277 -58.58 50.25 11.09
C GLY A 277 -58.37 49.40 9.82
N SER A 278 -59.06 49.74 8.73
CA SER A 278 -59.34 48.85 7.58
C SER A 278 -59.68 49.68 6.31
N ASP A 279 -59.35 49.32 5.05
CA ASP A 279 -58.69 48.10 4.55
C ASP A 279 -57.47 48.34 3.59
N PRO A 280 -57.60 48.73 2.28
CA PRO A 280 -56.83 48.00 1.26
C PRO A 280 -56.04 48.84 0.21
N VAL A 281 -55.44 48.09 -0.75
CA VAL A 281 -55.07 48.43 -2.15
C VAL A 281 -53.57 48.51 -2.52
N ALA A 282 -53.06 47.34 -2.91
CA ALA A 282 -52.43 46.98 -4.21
C ALA A 282 -51.04 47.49 -4.68
N ALA A 283 -50.41 46.58 -5.46
CA ALA A 283 -49.31 46.75 -6.43
C ALA A 283 -47.89 47.02 -5.87
N ALA A 284 -46.79 46.48 -6.42
CA ALA A 284 -46.60 45.55 -7.55
C ALA A 284 -45.21 44.87 -7.50
N ALA A 285 -45.07 43.74 -8.22
CA ALA A 285 -43.84 43.19 -8.84
C ALA A 285 -42.60 42.89 -7.95
N ALA A 286 -41.69 41.98 -8.29
CA ALA A 286 -41.72 40.77 -9.13
C ALA A 286 -40.42 39.98 -8.85
N VAL A 287 -40.48 38.66 -8.74
CA VAL A 287 -39.30 37.78 -8.86
C VAL A 287 -39.74 36.52 -9.64
N PRO A 288 -39.03 36.12 -10.72
CA PRO A 288 -39.52 35.11 -11.65
C PRO A 288 -39.28 33.66 -11.20
N ALA A 289 -40.01 32.79 -11.89
CA ALA A 289 -40.03 31.33 -11.82
C ALA A 289 -38.68 30.62 -12.00
N GLY A 290 -38.61 29.37 -11.50
CA GLY A 290 -37.48 28.44 -11.67
C GLY A 290 -37.72 27.03 -11.12
N LEU A 291 -38.83 26.38 -11.50
CA LEU A 291 -39.01 24.91 -11.37
C LEU A 291 -38.17 24.17 -12.44
N PRO A 292 -38.03 22.82 -12.43
CA PRO A 292 -38.53 21.79 -11.48
C PRO A 292 -37.35 21.01 -10.82
N GLY A 293 -37.52 20.00 -9.96
CA GLY A 293 -38.71 19.28 -9.45
C GLY A 293 -38.41 17.78 -9.37
N GLY A 294 -38.70 17.15 -8.23
CA GLY A 294 -38.37 15.73 -7.98
C GLY A 294 -38.47 15.38 -6.50
N SER A 295 -39.66 14.99 -6.04
CA SER A 295 -39.91 14.52 -4.68
C SER A 295 -39.25 13.16 -4.41
N PRO A 296 -38.93 12.82 -3.16
CA PRO A 296 -38.13 11.63 -2.84
C PRO A 296 -38.94 10.33 -2.87
N VAL A 297 -38.27 9.24 -3.21
CA VAL A 297 -38.74 7.86 -2.92
C VAL A 297 -37.82 7.28 -1.85
N SER A 298 -38.43 6.77 -0.79
CA SER A 298 -37.73 6.12 0.32
C SER A 298 -37.32 4.69 -0.03
N ALA A 299 -36.16 4.29 0.51
CA ALA A 299 -35.77 2.95 0.93
C ALA A 299 -36.20 1.74 0.08
N ASP A 300 -35.21 1.07 -0.49
CA ASP A 300 -35.14 -0.39 -0.32
C ASP A 300 -33.73 -0.79 0.12
N ALA A 301 -33.65 -1.74 1.05
CA ALA A 301 -32.44 -2.12 1.77
C ALA A 301 -32.10 -3.58 1.50
N SER A 302 -31.56 -3.87 0.30
CA SER A 302 -31.01 -5.19 -0.06
C SER A 302 -30.12 -5.10 -1.32
N ALA A 303 -28.87 -4.67 -1.16
CA ALA A 303 -27.82 -4.80 -2.19
C ALA A 303 -26.40 -4.64 -1.59
N LEU A 304 -26.04 -5.50 -0.64
CA LEU A 304 -24.64 -5.72 -0.27
C LEU A 304 -24.15 -7.04 -0.90
N ALA A 305 -22.84 -7.13 -1.17
CA ALA A 305 -22.09 -8.31 -1.61
C ALA A 305 -22.31 -8.81 -3.05
N ALA A 306 -21.49 -8.30 -3.99
CA ALA A 306 -20.96 -9.05 -5.14
C ALA A 306 -19.77 -8.34 -5.85
N VAL A 307 -18.74 -7.90 -5.11
CA VAL A 307 -17.43 -7.57 -5.71
C VAL A 307 -16.33 -8.13 -4.80
N GLY A 308 -15.71 -9.23 -5.23
CA GLY A 308 -14.62 -9.87 -4.50
C GLY A 308 -14.26 -11.24 -5.07
N ALA A 309 -12.95 -11.52 -5.09
CA ALA A 309 -12.30 -12.76 -5.49
C ALA A 309 -12.38 -13.15 -6.98
N GLY A 310 -11.21 -13.11 -7.64
CA GLY A 310 -10.98 -13.91 -8.84
C GLY A 310 -10.92 -15.39 -8.47
N GLY A 311 -11.69 -16.21 -9.19
CA GLY A 311 -11.66 -17.66 -9.14
C GLY A 311 -11.58 -18.20 -10.57
N GLY A 312 -10.36 -18.37 -11.08
CA GLY A 312 -10.12 -18.95 -12.40
C GLY A 312 -10.78 -20.33 -12.55
N GLU A 313 -11.13 -20.67 -13.78
CA GLU A 313 -11.77 -21.93 -14.21
C GLU A 313 -13.22 -22.20 -13.75
N VAL A 314 -13.61 -21.95 -12.49
CA VAL A 314 -14.98 -22.26 -12.02
C VAL A 314 -16.01 -21.19 -12.44
N GLY A 315 -15.61 -19.91 -12.47
CA GLY A 315 -16.49 -18.81 -12.91
C GLY A 315 -16.92 -18.94 -14.38
N MET A 316 -15.98 -19.26 -15.27
CA MET A 316 -16.21 -19.35 -16.72
C MET A 316 -17.24 -20.42 -17.11
N GLN A 317 -17.28 -21.55 -16.40
CA GLN A 317 -18.26 -22.60 -16.66
C GLN A 317 -19.68 -22.14 -16.31
N THR A 318 -19.82 -21.40 -15.21
CA THR A 318 -21.11 -20.85 -14.75
C THR A 318 -21.60 -19.71 -15.65
N GLU A 319 -20.67 -18.88 -16.14
CA GLU A 319 -20.97 -17.77 -17.05
C GLU A 319 -21.33 -18.25 -18.46
N VAL A 320 -20.64 -19.27 -18.99
CA VAL A 320 -21.01 -19.93 -20.26
C VAL A 320 -22.40 -20.55 -20.18
N LEU A 321 -22.78 -21.21 -19.07
CA LEU A 321 -24.14 -21.72 -18.89
C LEU A 321 -25.21 -20.61 -18.85
N ASN A 322 -24.89 -19.43 -18.30
CA ASN A 322 -25.82 -18.30 -18.26
C ASN A 322 -25.99 -17.65 -19.65
N LEU A 323 -24.91 -17.56 -20.42
CA LEU A 323 -24.91 -16.99 -21.76
C LEU A 323 -25.73 -17.85 -22.75
N VAL A 324 -25.63 -19.18 -22.65
CA VAL A 324 -26.41 -20.14 -23.45
C VAL A 324 -27.92 -19.96 -23.27
N GLN A 325 -28.38 -19.59 -22.07
CA GLN A 325 -29.82 -19.36 -21.82
C GLN A 325 -30.32 -18.00 -22.34
N ARG A 326 -29.42 -17.03 -22.53
CA ARG A 326 -29.79 -15.66 -22.96
C ARG A 326 -29.71 -15.44 -24.46
N GLN A 327 -28.78 -16.09 -25.17
CA GLN A 327 -28.51 -15.82 -26.59
C GLN A 327 -28.31 -17.11 -27.43
N PRO A 328 -29.37 -17.93 -27.62
CA PRO A 328 -29.26 -19.18 -28.38
C PRO A 328 -28.97 -18.98 -29.89
N GLU A 329 -29.33 -17.82 -30.45
CA GLU A 329 -29.21 -17.58 -31.90
C GLU A 329 -27.76 -17.31 -32.35
N GLU A 330 -26.96 -16.60 -31.55
CA GLU A 330 -25.53 -16.34 -31.87
C GLU A 330 -24.71 -17.63 -31.87
N ILE A 331 -24.97 -18.53 -30.92
CA ILE A 331 -24.31 -19.83 -30.83
C ILE A 331 -24.72 -20.74 -32.02
N ALA A 332 -25.98 -20.65 -32.46
CA ALA A 332 -26.43 -21.35 -33.68
C ALA A 332 -25.73 -20.84 -34.95
N MET A 333 -25.38 -19.56 -35.03
CA MET A 333 -24.56 -19.02 -36.15
C MET A 333 -23.11 -19.51 -36.09
N LEU A 334 -22.48 -19.52 -34.92
CA LEU A 334 -21.11 -20.03 -34.74
C LEU A 334 -21.01 -21.53 -35.07
N LEU A 335 -21.95 -22.35 -34.57
CA LEU A 335 -22.01 -23.77 -34.89
C LEU A 335 -22.30 -24.02 -36.38
N ARG A 336 -23.15 -23.19 -37.02
CA ARG A 336 -23.37 -23.27 -38.48
C ARG A 336 -22.10 -22.92 -39.27
N GLY A 337 -21.30 -21.96 -38.82
CA GLY A 337 -20.00 -21.64 -39.42
C GLY A 337 -19.05 -22.84 -39.36
N TRP A 338 -18.89 -23.44 -38.18
CA TRP A 338 -18.02 -24.60 -37.98
C TRP A 338 -18.51 -25.88 -38.69
N LEU A 339 -19.81 -26.01 -38.97
CA LEU A 339 -20.34 -27.11 -39.77
C LEU A 339 -20.20 -26.88 -41.29
N ALA A 340 -20.11 -25.62 -41.72
CA ALA A 340 -19.91 -25.25 -43.12
C ALA A 340 -18.43 -25.39 -43.55
N ASP A 341 -17.50 -25.18 -42.62
CA ASP A 341 -16.04 -25.28 -42.84
C ASP A 341 -15.51 -26.73 -42.86
N ARG A 342 -16.40 -27.73 -42.96
CA ARG A 342 -16.04 -29.16 -43.02
C ARG A 342 -16.67 -29.86 -44.23
N ARG A 343 -16.46 -29.31 -45.43
CA ARG A 343 -16.69 -29.95 -46.73
C ARG A 343 -15.64 -29.54 -47.75
#